data_AF-A0A4S8KRM0-F1
#
_entry.id   AF-A0A4S8KRM0-F1
#
_cell.length_a   1.000
_cell.length_b   1.000
_cell.length_c   1.000
_cell.angle_alpha   90.00
_cell.angle_beta   90.00
_cell.angle_gamma   90.00
#
_symmetry.space_group_name_H-M   'P 1'
#
loop_
_entity.id
_entity.type
_entity.pdbx_description
1 polymer ?
#
loop_
_entity_poly.entity_id
_entity_poly.type
_entity_poly.pdbx_seq_one_letter_code
_entity_poly.pdbx_strand_id
1 'polypeptide(L)'
;GWSPLFFMIDKSYAENGAILSVWPNMVIRLCQFHVIQAILWWQTENGAPEPGRRHLKHTAKYLLLWSFRRLQRARDKKSWENELQIFIEHLKCIVPASSFSNVLNYFETNWFSETWRDLWTDIGLPRGHNQDRISTNNFTEHAFKKFDEIFLENRANKSAYRLVLIIANEWFDYFARWQPSHPKK
;
A
#
# COMPACT_ATOMS: atom_id res chain seq x y z
N GLY A 1 -6.43 3.57 -28.41
CA GLY A 1 -7.00 4.24 -27.22
C GLY A 1 -5.92 4.40 -26.17
N TRP A 2 -6.07 5.36 -25.27
CA TRP A 2 -5.17 5.49 -24.11
C TRP A 2 -5.43 4.34 -23.12
N SER A 3 -4.38 3.75 -22.56
CA SER A 3 -4.45 2.79 -21.45
C SER A 3 -3.40 3.17 -20.41
N PRO A 4 -3.75 3.20 -19.12
CA PRO A 4 -2.77 3.27 -18.04
C PRO A 4 -1.72 2.16 -18.16
N LEU A 5 -0.50 2.44 -17.72
CA LEU A 5 0.55 1.42 -17.59
C LEU A 5 0.29 0.50 -16.39
N PHE A 6 -0.18 1.09 -15.28
CA PHE A 6 -0.63 0.39 -14.08
C PHE A 6 -1.54 1.31 -13.25
N PHE A 7 -2.29 0.73 -12.32
CA PHE A 7 -2.95 1.45 -11.22
C PHE A 7 -2.24 1.17 -9.90
N MET A 8 -2.17 2.19 -9.05
CA MET A 8 -1.85 2.02 -7.64
C MET A 8 -3.10 2.34 -6.82
N ILE A 9 -3.51 1.39 -5.99
CA ILE A 9 -4.73 1.49 -5.17
C ILE A 9 -4.44 1.17 -3.71
N ASP A 10 -5.39 1.50 -2.85
CA ASP A 10 -5.42 0.94 -1.50
C ASP A 10 -5.97 -0.48 -1.54
N LYS A 11 -5.85 -1.22 -0.43
CA LYS A 11 -6.35 -2.60 -0.36
C LYS A 11 -7.88 -2.59 -0.40
N SER A 12 -8.47 -2.69 -1.60
CA SER A 12 -9.92 -2.64 -1.82
C SER A 12 -10.36 -3.61 -2.92
N TYR A 13 -11.18 -4.60 -2.56
CA TYR A 13 -11.76 -5.53 -3.54
C TYR A 13 -12.67 -4.81 -4.54
N ALA A 14 -13.42 -3.81 -4.08
CA ALA A 14 -14.32 -3.03 -4.92
C ALA A 14 -13.55 -2.24 -6.00
N GLU A 15 -12.45 -1.58 -5.62
CA GLU A 15 -11.61 -0.85 -6.59
C GLU A 15 -10.92 -1.79 -7.57
N ASN A 16 -10.36 -2.90 -7.08
CA ASN A 16 -9.75 -3.92 -7.93
C ASN A 16 -10.75 -4.47 -8.96
N GLY A 17 -11.97 -4.83 -8.52
CA GLY A 17 -13.03 -5.31 -9.42
C GLY A 17 -13.48 -4.27 -10.42
N ALA A 18 -13.65 -3.01 -9.99
CA ALA A 18 -14.06 -1.92 -10.88
C ALA A 18 -13.02 -1.67 -11.98
N ILE A 19 -11.73 -1.64 -11.66
CA ILE A 19 -10.67 -1.46 -12.66
C ILE A 19 -10.66 -2.62 -13.66
N LEU A 20 -10.71 -3.86 -13.18
CA LEU A 20 -10.69 -5.05 -14.05
C LEU A 20 -11.95 -5.19 -14.92
N SER A 21 -13.08 -4.60 -14.51
CA SER A 21 -14.30 -4.56 -15.34
C SER A 21 -14.14 -3.69 -16.60
N VAL A 22 -13.27 -2.68 -16.56
CA VAL A 22 -12.98 -1.78 -17.69
C VAL A 22 -11.73 -2.24 -18.44
N TRP A 23 -10.70 -2.67 -17.71
CA TRP A 23 -9.42 -3.13 -18.26
C TRP A 23 -9.04 -4.51 -17.67
N PRO A 24 -9.50 -5.62 -18.27
CA PRO A 24 -9.34 -6.97 -17.70
C PRO A 24 -7.89 -7.43 -17.48
N ASN A 25 -6.94 -6.88 -18.25
CA ASN A 25 -5.51 -7.23 -18.20
C ASN A 25 -4.67 -6.15 -17.49
N MET A 26 -5.30 -5.25 -16.74
CA MET A 26 -4.63 -4.13 -16.11
C MET A 26 -3.70 -4.58 -14.99
N VAL A 27 -2.50 -3.98 -14.94
CA VAL A 27 -1.56 -4.17 -13.84
C VAL A 27 -2.01 -3.31 -12.66
N ILE A 28 -2.42 -3.93 -11.56
CA ILE A 28 -2.88 -3.24 -10.35
C ILE A 28 -1.88 -3.50 -9.21
N ARG A 29 -1.48 -2.45 -8.49
CA ARG A 29 -0.55 -2.54 -7.37
C ARG A 29 -1.12 -1.90 -6.12
N LEU A 30 -0.82 -2.48 -4.97
CA LEU A 30 -1.14 -1.84 -3.70
C LEU A 30 -0.16 -0.71 -3.41
N CYS A 31 -0.67 0.36 -2.81
CA CYS A 31 0.15 1.43 -2.28
C CYS A 31 1.06 0.88 -1.17
N GLN A 32 2.37 0.92 -1.39
CA GLN A 32 3.34 0.37 -0.45
C GLN A 32 3.25 0.97 0.94
N PHE A 33 2.98 2.28 1.04
CA PHE A 33 2.81 2.93 2.33
C PHE A 33 1.66 2.32 3.13
N HIS A 34 0.49 2.16 2.50
CA HIS A 34 -0.67 1.57 3.17
C HIS A 34 -0.44 0.11 3.52
N VAL A 35 0.27 -0.65 2.70
CA VAL A 35 0.72 -2.02 3.05
C VAL A 35 1.59 -2.02 4.32
N ILE A 36 2.60 -1.15 4.37
CA ILE A 36 3.53 -1.06 5.51
C ILE A 36 2.81 -0.56 6.78
N GLN A 37 1.95 0.45 6.67
CA GLN A 37 1.11 0.94 7.78
C GLN A 37 0.22 -0.18 8.32
N ALA A 38 -0.49 -0.89 7.43
CA ALA A 38 -1.37 -1.98 7.80
C ALA A 38 -0.61 -3.09 8.55
N ILE A 39 0.58 -3.48 8.08
CA ILE A 39 1.42 -4.48 8.77
C ILE A 39 1.88 -3.98 10.15
N LEU A 40 2.35 -2.74 10.25
CA LEU A 40 2.80 -2.17 11.53
C LEU A 40 1.67 -2.02 12.54
N TRP A 41 0.42 -1.88 12.07
CA TRP A 41 -0.76 -1.73 12.90
C TRP A 41 -1.54 -3.02 13.08
N TRP A 42 -1.14 -4.10 12.39
CA TRP A 42 -1.87 -5.37 12.34
C TRP A 42 -3.31 -5.18 11.85
N GLN A 43 -3.51 -4.37 10.81
CA GLN A 43 -4.85 -4.14 10.26
C GLN A 43 -5.35 -5.38 9.52
N THR A 44 -6.58 -5.74 9.82
CA THR A 44 -7.35 -6.75 9.10
C THR A 44 -7.92 -6.15 7.81
N GLU A 45 -8.52 -6.99 6.98
CA GLU A 45 -9.17 -6.58 5.72
C GLU A 45 -10.15 -5.40 5.87
N ASN A 46 -10.86 -5.31 6.99
CA ASN A 46 -11.83 -4.23 7.25
C ASN A 46 -11.17 -2.95 7.79
N GLY A 47 -9.84 -2.84 7.79
CA GLY A 47 -9.09 -1.72 8.34
C GLY A 47 -9.06 -1.66 9.88
N ALA A 48 -9.79 -2.56 10.55
CA ALA A 48 -9.78 -2.70 12.00
C ALA A 48 -8.48 -3.37 12.46
N PRO A 49 -7.87 -2.92 13.57
CA PRO A 49 -6.73 -3.61 14.16
C PRO A 49 -7.12 -5.03 14.60
N GLU A 50 -6.24 -6.00 14.36
CA GLU A 50 -6.43 -7.37 14.81
C GLU A 50 -6.61 -7.41 16.35
N PRO A 51 -7.63 -8.10 16.86
CA PRO A 51 -7.79 -8.31 18.30
C PRO A 51 -6.53 -8.93 18.91
N GLY A 52 -6.05 -8.38 20.04
CA GLY A 52 -4.79 -8.83 20.65
C GLY A 52 -3.54 -8.30 19.96
N ARG A 53 -3.61 -7.06 19.42
CA ARG A 53 -2.51 -6.33 18.76
C ARG A 53 -1.16 -6.61 19.40
N ARG A 54 -0.23 -7.11 18.58
CA ARG A 54 1.07 -7.56 19.08
C ARG A 54 2.04 -6.42 19.22
N HIS A 55 2.52 -6.25 20.44
CA HIS A 55 3.52 -5.26 20.74
C HIS A 55 4.93 -5.80 20.43
N LEU A 56 5.28 -5.82 19.14
CA LEU A 56 6.67 -6.06 18.75
C LEU A 56 7.55 -4.87 19.14
N LYS A 57 8.75 -5.16 19.66
CA LYS A 57 9.80 -4.15 19.86
C LYS A 57 10.17 -3.51 18.52
N HIS A 58 10.68 -2.28 18.56
CA HIS A 58 11.07 -1.53 17.37
C HIS A 58 12.01 -2.34 16.43
N THR A 59 13.04 -2.97 16.99
CA THR A 59 13.98 -3.82 16.23
C THR A 59 13.28 -4.99 15.54
N ALA A 60 12.34 -5.65 16.23
CA ALA A 60 11.58 -6.76 15.64
C ALA A 60 10.65 -6.28 14.52
N LYS A 61 10.03 -5.11 14.66
CA LYS A 61 9.24 -4.48 13.58
C LYS A 61 10.10 -4.18 12.36
N TYR A 62 11.28 -3.61 12.57
CA TYR A 62 12.22 -3.32 11.49
C TYR A 62 12.63 -4.60 10.73
N LEU A 63 13.04 -5.65 11.46
CA LEU A 63 13.43 -6.93 10.86
C LEU A 63 12.26 -7.62 10.15
N LEU A 64 11.06 -7.54 10.72
CA LEU A 64 9.84 -8.06 10.08
C LEU A 64 9.58 -7.36 8.75
N LEU A 65 9.61 -6.02 8.72
CA LEU A 65 9.40 -5.26 7.49
C LEU A 65 10.51 -5.48 6.47
N TRP A 66 11.75 -5.63 6.92
CA TRP A 66 12.87 -5.98 6.03
C TRP A 66 12.63 -7.35 5.38
N SER A 67 12.26 -8.36 6.17
CA SER A 67 11.95 -9.70 5.66
C SER A 67 10.74 -9.68 4.73
N PHE A 68 9.70 -8.92 5.06
CA PHE A 68 8.52 -8.74 4.22
C PHE A 68 8.85 -8.07 2.87
N ARG A 69 9.67 -7.02 2.87
CA ARG A 69 10.14 -6.34 1.64
C ARG A 69 11.04 -7.22 0.78
N ARG A 70 11.73 -8.20 1.38
CA ARG A 70 12.44 -9.23 0.64
C ARG A 70 11.46 -10.18 -0.04
N LEU A 71 10.47 -10.68 0.69
CA LEU A 71 9.40 -11.53 0.14
C LEU A 71 8.66 -10.85 -1.03
N GLN A 72 8.49 -9.52 -0.95
CA GLN A 72 7.93 -8.70 -2.01
C GLN A 72 8.61 -8.87 -3.38
N ARG A 73 9.88 -9.28 -3.42
CA ARG A 73 10.68 -9.42 -4.65
C ARG A 73 10.38 -10.68 -5.45
N ALA A 74 9.50 -11.56 -4.95
CA ALA A 74 8.99 -12.68 -5.74
C ALA A 74 8.42 -12.18 -7.07
N ARG A 75 8.84 -12.81 -8.18
CA ARG A 75 8.47 -12.43 -9.56
C ARG A 75 7.47 -13.39 -10.20
N ASP A 76 7.37 -14.58 -9.64
CA ASP A 76 6.54 -15.67 -10.12
C ASP A 76 6.24 -16.64 -8.96
N LYS A 77 5.39 -17.64 -9.22
CA LYS A 77 4.98 -18.63 -8.22
C LYS A 77 6.17 -19.41 -7.64
N LYS A 78 7.18 -19.71 -8.46
CA LYS A 78 8.36 -20.48 -8.03
C LYS A 78 9.24 -19.69 -7.08
N SER A 79 9.54 -18.43 -7.42
CA SER A 79 10.30 -17.51 -6.57
C SER A 79 9.53 -17.14 -5.30
N TRP A 80 8.19 -17.06 -5.38
CA TRP A 80 7.34 -16.89 -4.20
C TRP A 80 7.52 -18.00 -3.17
N GLU A 81 7.46 -19.27 -3.57
CA GLU A 81 7.62 -20.41 -2.66
C GLU A 81 8.98 -20.37 -1.94
N ASN A 82 10.05 -20.07 -2.68
CA ASN A 82 11.40 -19.94 -2.10
C ASN A 82 11.52 -18.76 -1.13
N GLU A 83 11.04 -17.57 -1.52
CA GLU A 83 11.12 -16.39 -0.66
C GLU A 83 10.18 -16.49 0.54
N LEU A 84 9.05 -17.18 0.41
CA LEU A 84 8.13 -17.46 1.53
C LEU A 84 8.80 -18.33 2.58
N GLN A 85 9.55 -19.36 2.16
CA GLN A 85 10.29 -20.19 3.12
C GLN A 85 11.35 -19.36 3.87
N ILE A 86 12.07 -18.49 3.17
CA ILE A 86 13.06 -17.58 3.79
C ILE A 86 12.36 -16.64 4.78
N PHE A 87 11.21 -16.07 4.39
CA PHE A 87 10.41 -15.22 5.27
C PHE A 87 9.98 -15.96 6.55
N ILE A 88 9.53 -17.21 6.43
CA ILE A 88 9.11 -18.05 7.56
C ILE A 88 10.29 -18.33 8.50
N GLU A 89 11.47 -18.67 7.97
CA GLU A 89 12.66 -18.90 8.80
C GLU A 89 13.10 -17.62 9.53
N HIS A 90 13.09 -16.47 8.86
CA HIS A 90 13.34 -15.20 9.54
C HIS A 90 12.29 -14.92 10.61
N LEU A 91 11.02 -15.21 10.34
CA LEU A 91 9.95 -14.95 11.29
C LEU A 91 10.15 -15.73 12.59
N LYS A 92 10.58 -16.99 12.53
CA LYS A 92 10.92 -17.80 13.72
C LYS A 92 11.99 -17.15 14.61
N CYS A 93 12.92 -16.40 14.02
CA CYS A 93 13.96 -15.68 14.74
C CYS A 93 13.51 -14.29 15.25
N ILE A 94 12.53 -13.68 14.60
CA ILE A 94 12.07 -12.31 14.92
C ILE A 94 11.03 -12.31 16.04
N VAL A 95 10.15 -13.32 16.08
CA VAL A 95 9.01 -13.36 17.00
C VAL A 95 9.14 -14.50 18.00
N PRO A 96 8.63 -14.35 19.24
CA PRO A 96 8.60 -15.45 20.19
C PRO A 96 7.85 -16.65 19.64
N ALA A 97 8.31 -17.87 19.97
CA ALA A 97 7.67 -19.11 19.52
C ALA A 97 6.16 -19.17 19.85
N SER A 98 5.75 -18.63 21.00
CA SER A 98 4.34 -18.53 21.42
C SER A 98 3.49 -17.63 20.53
N SER A 99 4.11 -16.71 19.79
CA SER A 99 3.42 -15.78 18.88
C SER A 99 3.54 -16.16 17.40
N PHE A 100 4.42 -17.12 17.06
CA PHE A 100 4.78 -17.45 15.68
C PHE A 100 3.55 -17.82 14.83
N SER A 101 2.77 -18.81 15.26
CA SER A 101 1.60 -19.29 14.52
C SER A 101 0.59 -18.18 14.26
N ASN A 102 0.34 -17.35 15.27
CA ASN A 102 -0.56 -16.21 15.10
C ASN A 102 0.01 -15.22 14.07
N VAL A 103 1.34 -15.02 14.00
CA VAL A 103 1.92 -13.94 13.15
C VAL A 103 1.86 -14.41 11.72
N LEU A 104 2.22 -15.67 11.50
CA LEU A 104 2.09 -16.31 10.21
C LEU A 104 0.62 -16.29 9.74
N ASN A 105 -0.33 -16.66 10.60
CA ASN A 105 -1.75 -16.63 10.27
C ASN A 105 -2.25 -15.23 9.86
N TYR A 106 -1.76 -14.16 10.49
CA TYR A 106 -2.06 -12.79 10.07
C TYR A 106 -1.61 -12.55 8.61
N PHE A 107 -0.40 -12.97 8.24
CA PHE A 107 0.08 -12.80 6.88
C PHE A 107 -0.64 -13.68 5.86
N GLU A 108 -0.89 -14.94 6.22
CA GLU A 108 -1.64 -15.89 5.39
C GLU A 108 -3.03 -15.37 5.06
N THR A 109 -3.74 -14.87 6.06
CA THR A 109 -5.10 -14.35 5.93
C THR A 109 -5.14 -13.04 5.14
N ASN A 110 -4.24 -12.10 5.44
CA ASN A 110 -4.38 -10.72 4.96
C ASN A 110 -3.57 -10.40 3.71
N TRP A 111 -2.52 -11.17 3.41
CA TRP A 111 -1.54 -10.79 2.38
C TRP A 111 -1.21 -11.91 1.41
N PHE A 112 -1.29 -13.18 1.81
CA PHE A 112 -0.78 -14.29 1.00
C PHE A 112 -1.84 -14.98 0.13
N SER A 113 -3.12 -14.60 0.25
CA SER A 113 -4.13 -14.98 -0.73
C SER A 113 -3.66 -14.62 -2.14
N GLU A 114 -3.95 -15.45 -3.14
CA GLU A 114 -3.50 -15.25 -4.51
C GLU A 114 -3.81 -13.84 -5.05
N THR A 115 -5.03 -13.35 -4.79
CA THR A 115 -5.44 -11.99 -5.19
C THR A 115 -4.56 -10.92 -4.55
N TRP A 116 -4.35 -10.93 -3.24
CA TRP A 116 -3.54 -9.89 -2.60
C TRP A 116 -2.05 -10.02 -2.89
N ARG A 117 -1.53 -11.26 -2.89
CA ARG A 117 -0.12 -11.57 -3.14
C ARG A 117 0.40 -10.86 -4.38
N ASP A 118 -0.30 -10.99 -5.50
CA ASP A 118 0.17 -10.49 -6.78
C ASP A 118 0.15 -8.94 -6.86
N LEU A 119 -0.68 -8.29 -6.04
CA LEU A 119 -0.85 -6.84 -6.05
C LEU A 119 0.22 -6.12 -5.20
N TRP A 120 0.76 -6.75 -4.16
CA TRP A 120 1.85 -6.13 -3.36
C TRP A 120 3.24 -6.66 -3.71
N THR A 121 3.37 -7.80 -4.38
CA THR A 121 4.68 -8.35 -4.83
C THR A 121 5.10 -7.80 -6.20
N ASP A 122 6.28 -8.23 -6.68
CA ASP A 122 6.75 -7.98 -8.04
C ASP A 122 6.17 -8.99 -9.06
N ILE A 123 5.30 -9.91 -8.65
CA ILE A 123 4.62 -10.87 -9.52
C ILE A 123 3.80 -10.09 -10.56
N GLY A 124 3.91 -10.49 -11.83
CA GLY A 124 3.21 -9.84 -12.95
C GLY A 124 3.70 -8.43 -13.31
N LEU A 125 4.80 -7.93 -12.70
CA LEU A 125 5.42 -6.67 -13.16
C LEU A 125 6.27 -6.92 -14.42
N PRO A 126 6.29 -5.96 -15.38
CA PRO A 126 7.21 -6.02 -16.51
C PRO A 126 8.68 -6.18 -16.08
N ARG A 127 9.48 -6.83 -16.92
CA ARG A 127 10.93 -6.98 -16.68
C ARG A 127 11.57 -5.59 -16.52
N GLY A 128 12.45 -5.43 -15.53
CA GLY A 128 13.12 -4.16 -15.22
C GLY A 128 12.33 -3.18 -14.34
N HIS A 129 11.06 -3.48 -14.04
CA HIS A 129 10.26 -2.77 -13.04
C HIS A 129 10.18 -3.57 -11.75
N ASN A 130 10.21 -2.89 -10.61
CA ASN A 130 9.99 -3.48 -9.30
C ASN A 130 9.19 -2.49 -8.44
N GLN A 131 8.67 -2.96 -7.31
CA GLN A 131 7.89 -2.16 -6.37
C GLN A 131 8.62 -0.91 -5.88
N ASP A 132 9.95 -0.91 -5.73
CA ASP A 132 10.69 0.26 -5.23
C ASP A 132 10.59 1.47 -6.17
N ARG A 133 10.50 1.24 -7.48
CA ARG A 133 10.39 2.31 -8.48
C ARG A 133 8.99 2.89 -8.63
N ILE A 134 7.97 2.17 -8.18
CA ILE A 134 6.56 2.56 -8.32
C ILE A 134 5.91 2.93 -6.97
N SER A 135 6.54 2.59 -5.84
CA SER A 135 6.01 2.69 -4.48
C SER A 135 6.01 4.08 -3.84
N THR A 136 6.55 5.11 -4.49
CA THR A 136 6.62 6.44 -3.89
C THR A 136 5.24 7.11 -3.95
N ASN A 137 4.50 7.01 -2.86
CA ASN A 137 3.22 7.70 -2.68
C ASN A 137 3.37 9.10 -2.06
N ASN A 138 4.61 9.57 -1.82
CA ASN A 138 4.90 10.91 -1.30
C ASN A 138 4.08 11.99 -2.03
N PHE A 139 3.93 11.89 -3.36
CA PHE A 139 3.16 12.87 -4.12
C PHE A 139 1.67 12.88 -3.73
N THR A 140 1.05 11.70 -3.66
CA THR A 140 -0.36 11.54 -3.30
C THR A 140 -0.60 11.94 -1.84
N GLU A 141 0.27 11.54 -0.91
CA GLU A 141 0.18 11.96 0.49
C GLU A 141 0.36 13.47 0.67
N HIS A 142 1.35 14.06 0.00
CA HIS A 142 1.55 15.50 0.02
C HIS A 142 0.35 16.23 -0.57
N ALA A 143 -0.30 15.67 -1.61
CA ALA A 143 -1.54 16.20 -2.16
C ALA A 143 -2.66 16.14 -1.10
N PHE A 144 -2.96 14.98 -0.51
CA PHE A 144 -4.02 14.89 0.50
C PHE A 144 -3.75 15.74 1.74
N LYS A 145 -2.50 15.78 2.22
CA LYS A 145 -2.11 16.65 3.33
C LYS A 145 -2.32 18.13 3.00
N LYS A 146 -1.93 18.55 1.79
CA LYS A 146 -2.17 19.93 1.33
C LYS A 146 -3.66 20.21 1.19
N PHE A 147 -4.46 19.25 0.73
CA PHE A 147 -5.91 19.36 0.65
C PHE A 147 -6.51 19.65 2.02
N ASP A 148 -6.11 18.86 3.02
CA ASP A 148 -6.60 19.02 4.38
C ASP A 148 -6.14 20.34 5.02
N GLU A 149 -4.85 20.65 4.94
CA GLU A 149 -4.27 21.84 5.59
C GLU A 149 -4.72 23.16 4.95
N ILE A 150 -4.77 23.24 3.61
CA ILE A 150 -5.03 24.50 2.91
C ILE A 150 -6.52 24.70 2.61
N PHE A 151 -7.22 23.66 2.15
CA PHE A 151 -8.58 23.81 1.61
C PHE A 151 -9.66 23.39 2.61
N LEU A 152 -9.34 22.44 3.50
CA LEU A 152 -10.22 22.09 4.61
C LEU A 152 -9.85 22.81 5.91
N GLU A 153 -8.67 23.43 5.98
CA GLU A 153 -8.12 24.06 7.19
C GLU A 153 -8.10 23.09 8.39
N ASN A 154 -7.82 21.80 8.14
CA ASN A 154 -7.89 20.71 9.12
C ASN A 154 -9.27 20.57 9.79
N ARG A 155 -10.35 21.01 9.12
CA ARG A 155 -11.74 20.88 9.61
C ARG A 155 -12.49 19.82 8.81
N ALA A 156 -13.24 18.99 9.54
CA ALA A 156 -14.09 17.98 8.93
C ALA A 156 -15.12 18.62 7.98
N ASN A 157 -15.09 18.19 6.72
CA ASN A 157 -16.09 18.60 5.74
C ASN A 157 -17.43 17.89 5.99
N LYS A 158 -18.51 18.66 6.11
CA LYS A 158 -19.86 18.13 6.43
C LYS A 158 -20.79 17.96 5.23
N SER A 159 -20.33 18.29 4.02
CA SER A 159 -21.17 18.30 2.81
C SER A 159 -20.39 17.85 1.57
N ALA A 160 -20.88 16.82 0.88
CA ALA A 160 -20.32 16.40 -0.40
C ALA A 160 -20.35 17.55 -1.44
N TYR A 161 -21.40 18.38 -1.44
CA TYR A 161 -21.51 19.53 -2.32
C TYR A 161 -20.38 20.55 -2.11
N ARG A 162 -20.04 20.84 -0.84
CA ARG A 162 -18.91 21.73 -0.53
C ARG A 162 -17.60 21.14 -1.03
N LEU A 163 -17.41 19.83 -0.86
CA LEU A 163 -16.20 19.16 -1.32
C LEU A 163 -16.03 19.26 -2.84
N VAL A 164 -17.12 19.06 -3.59
CA VAL A 164 -17.12 19.21 -5.05
C VAL A 164 -16.77 20.63 -5.46
N LEU A 165 -17.35 21.64 -4.79
CA LEU A 165 -17.03 23.04 -5.08
C LEU A 165 -15.55 23.37 -4.82
N ILE A 166 -14.98 22.90 -3.71
CA ILE A 166 -13.56 23.08 -3.40
C ILE A 166 -12.71 22.41 -4.47
N ILE A 167 -12.99 21.15 -4.81
CA ILE A 167 -12.20 20.41 -5.80
C ILE A 167 -12.25 21.12 -7.16
N ALA A 168 -13.45 21.47 -7.63
CA ALA A 168 -13.65 22.03 -8.96
C ALA A 168 -13.14 23.46 -9.10
N ASN A 169 -13.32 24.31 -8.09
CA ASN A 169 -13.07 25.76 -8.23
C ASN A 169 -11.82 26.24 -7.50
N GLU A 170 -11.28 25.47 -6.55
CA GLU A 170 -10.15 25.92 -5.73
C GLU A 170 -8.93 24.99 -5.91
N TRP A 171 -9.12 23.68 -5.77
CA TRP A 171 -8.03 22.71 -5.79
C TRP A 171 -7.32 22.66 -7.13
N PHE A 172 -8.05 22.39 -8.23
CA PHE A 172 -7.45 22.34 -9.56
C PHE A 172 -6.89 23.70 -9.98
N ASP A 173 -7.61 24.78 -9.67
CA ASP A 173 -7.19 26.16 -9.95
C ASP A 173 -5.88 26.53 -9.24
N TYR A 174 -5.73 26.11 -7.97
CA TYR A 174 -4.49 26.30 -7.22
C TYR A 174 -3.30 25.65 -7.92
N PHE A 175 -3.42 24.38 -8.33
CA PHE A 175 -2.32 23.68 -9.03
C PHE A 175 -2.09 24.18 -10.45
N ALA A 176 -3.14 24.63 -11.15
CA ALA A 176 -3.01 25.24 -12.47
C ALA A 176 -2.19 26.54 -12.43
N ARG A 177 -2.30 27.30 -11.34
CA ARG A 177 -1.56 28.56 -11.11
C ARG A 177 -0.28 28.36 -10.31
N TRP A 178 -0.04 27.17 -9.78
CA TRP A 178 1.12 26.88 -8.93
C TRP A 178 2.41 26.90 -9.76
N GLN A 179 3.24 27.92 -9.52
CA GLN A 179 4.60 27.99 -10.04
C GLN A 179 5.57 27.67 -8.91
N PRO A 180 6.31 26.55 -8.97
CA PRO A 180 7.36 26.29 -7.98
C PRO A 180 8.47 27.33 -8.14
N SER A 181 8.45 28.36 -7.31
CA SER A 181 9.62 29.21 -7.10
C SER A 181 10.67 28.36 -6.39
N HIS A 182 11.70 27.96 -7.15
CA HIS A 182 12.93 27.27 -6.76
C HIS A 182 12.95 25.72 -6.89
N PRO A 183 13.96 25.16 -7.59
CA PRO A 183 14.25 23.73 -7.51
C PRO A 183 14.74 23.40 -6.09
N LYS A 184 14.27 22.26 -5.55
CA LYS A 184 14.80 21.71 -4.30
C LYS A 184 16.30 21.44 -4.51
N LYS A 185 17.16 22.13 -3.76
CA LYS A 185 18.57 21.76 -3.59
C LYS A 185 18.69 20.48 -2.78
#